data_AF-A0A2A3ZCF2-F1
#
_entry.id   AF-A0A2A3ZCF2-F1
#
_cell.length_a   1.000
_cell.length_b   1.000
_cell.length_c   1.000
_cell.angle_alpha   90.00
_cell.angle_beta   90.00
_cell.angle_gamma   90.00
#
_symmetry.space_group_name_H-M   'P 1'
#
loop_
_entity.id
_entity.type
_entity.pdbx_description
1 polymer ?
#
loop_
_entity_poly.entity_id
_entity_poly.type
_entity_poly.pdbx_seq_one_letter_code
_entity_poly.pdbx_strand_id
1 'polypeptide(L)'
;MVPKVTDEHREAMRTRIQDAALTCFSRKGFAGASMADIIREADLSAGAVYVYYSSKAELTLDAAGESWNSGQPNCRISGRQTRSRLLSRSSRIC
;
A
#
# COMPACT_ATOMS: atom_id res chain seq x y z
N MET A 1 -6.03 -33.44 13.36
CA MET A 1 -5.06 -32.90 12.39
C MET A 1 -5.38 -31.42 12.25
N VAL A 2 -4.54 -30.54 12.82
CA VAL A 2 -4.74 -29.09 12.68
C VAL A 2 -4.43 -28.72 11.23
N PRO A 3 -5.35 -28.05 10.51
CA PRO A 3 -5.06 -27.62 9.15
C PRO A 3 -3.88 -26.66 9.24
N LYS A 4 -2.76 -27.00 8.58
CA LYS A 4 -1.72 -26.02 8.30
C LYS A 4 -2.38 -25.01 7.38
N VAL A 5 -2.89 -23.91 7.93
CA VAL A 5 -3.06 -22.69 7.17
C VAL A 5 -1.64 -22.32 6.77
N THR A 6 -1.21 -22.83 5.61
CA THR A 6 0.13 -22.62 5.09
C THR A 6 0.30 -21.13 4.82
N ASP A 7 1.53 -20.62 4.92
CA ASP A 7 1.84 -19.22 4.59
C ASP A 7 1.25 -18.80 3.24
N GLU A 8 1.16 -19.73 2.29
CA GLU A 8 0.50 -19.55 0.99
C GLU A 8 -0.97 -19.13 1.09
N HIS A 9 -1.74 -19.71 2.01
CA HIS A 9 -3.13 -19.29 2.22
C HIS A 9 -3.21 -17.89 2.81
N ARG A 10 -2.28 -17.55 3.72
CA ARG A 10 -2.20 -16.23 4.35
C ARG A 10 -1.84 -15.16 3.32
N GLU A 11 -0.93 -15.47 2.41
CA GLU A 11 -0.53 -14.61 1.30
C GLU A 11 -1.64 -14.45 0.26
N ALA A 12 -2.29 -15.54 -0.16
CA ALA A 12 -3.42 -15.46 -1.09
C ALA A 12 -4.58 -14.60 -0.53
N MET A 13 -4.85 -14.71 0.78
CA MET A 13 -5.82 -13.87 1.46
C MET A 13 -5.39 -12.39 1.49
N ARG A 14 -4.11 -12.13 1.73
CA ARG A 14 -3.53 -10.78 1.69
C ARG A 14 -3.73 -10.15 0.31
N THR A 15 -3.32 -10.84 -0.75
CA THR A 15 -3.47 -10.36 -2.14
C THR A 15 -4.94 -10.07 -2.47
N ARG A 16 -5.85 -10.96 -2.06
CA ARG A 16 -7.30 -10.76 -2.29
C ARG A 16 -7.82 -9.48 -1.63
N ILE A 17 -7.39 -9.18 -0.41
CA ILE A 17 -7.79 -7.96 0.31
C ILE A 17 -7.24 -6.71 -0.40
N GLN A 18 -6.00 -6.77 -0.90
CA GLN A 18 -5.39 -5.66 -1.62
C GLN A 18 -6.10 -5.38 -2.95
N ASP A 19 -6.43 -6.41 -3.74
CA ASP A 19 -7.16 -6.26 -5.00
C ASP A 19 -8.55 -5.65 -4.81
N ALA A 20 -9.26 -6.10 -3.78
CA ALA A 20 -10.56 -5.54 -3.41
C ALA A 20 -10.45 -4.04 -3.04
N ALA A 21 -9.40 -3.68 -2.30
CA ALA A 21 -9.17 -2.30 -1.94
C ALA A 21 -8.78 -1.43 -3.13
N LEU A 22 -7.90 -1.92 -4.02
CA LEU A 22 -7.55 -1.23 -5.27
C LEU A 22 -8.80 -0.96 -6.11
N THR A 23 -9.69 -1.96 -6.24
CA THR A 23 -10.97 -1.80 -6.93
C THR A 23 -11.84 -0.72 -6.27
N CYS A 24 -11.93 -0.72 -4.94
CA CYS A 24 -12.65 0.30 -4.19
C CYS A 24 -12.05 1.71 -4.40
N PHE A 25 -10.72 1.81 -4.37
CA PHE A 25 -10.00 3.07 -4.57
C PHE A 25 -10.17 3.60 -6.00
N SER A 26 -10.12 2.74 -7.02
CA SER A 26 -10.35 3.12 -8.40
C SER A 26 -11.77 3.61 -8.66
N ARG A 27 -12.77 3.11 -7.93
CA ARG A 27 -14.18 3.50 -8.10
C ARG A 27 -14.55 4.78 -7.34
N LYS A 28 -14.14 4.91 -6.07
CA LYS A 28 -14.60 5.98 -5.16
C LYS A 28 -13.50 6.97 -4.76
N GLY A 29 -12.24 6.71 -5.16
CA GLY A 29 -11.07 7.42 -4.68
C GLY A 29 -10.66 7.00 -3.26
N PHE A 30 -9.45 7.36 -2.85
CA PHE A 30 -8.93 7.02 -1.51
C PHE A 30 -9.78 7.61 -0.37
N ALA A 31 -10.28 8.84 -0.52
CA ALA A 31 -11.10 9.49 0.50
C ALA A 31 -12.51 8.86 0.62
N GLY A 32 -13.10 8.43 -0.51
CA GLY A 32 -14.44 7.86 -0.56
C GLY A 32 -14.51 6.36 -0.22
N ALA A 33 -13.40 5.64 -0.27
CA ALA A 33 -13.32 4.25 0.14
C ALA A 33 -13.23 4.13 1.67
N SER A 34 -14.13 3.33 2.24
CA SER A 34 -14.14 2.97 3.66
C SER A 34 -13.67 1.52 3.88
N MET A 35 -13.25 1.19 5.10
CA MET A 35 -12.89 -0.20 5.43
C MET A 35 -14.08 -1.15 5.24
N ALA A 36 -15.30 -0.68 5.51
CA ALA A 36 -16.52 -1.44 5.29
C ALA A 36 -16.77 -1.75 3.81
N ASP A 37 -16.46 -0.82 2.91
CA ASP A 37 -16.55 -1.07 1.46
C ASP A 37 -15.55 -2.15 1.03
N ILE A 38 -14.31 -2.06 1.52
CA ILE A 38 -13.24 -3.03 1.20
C ILE A 38 -13.62 -4.43 1.71
N ILE A 39 -14.16 -4.54 2.92
CA ILE A 39 -14.65 -5.81 3.49
C ILE A 39 -15.74 -6.41 2.62
N ARG A 40 -16.69 -5.58 2.15
CA ARG A 40 -17.77 -6.02 1.25
C ARG A 40 -17.24 -6.45 -0.13
N GLU A 41 -16.26 -5.74 -0.66
CA GLU A 41 -15.67 -6.05 -1.97
C GLU A 41 -14.78 -7.31 -1.92
N ALA A 42 -14.05 -7.52 -0.82
CA ALA A 42 -13.19 -8.70 -0.63
C ALA A 42 -14.00 -9.99 -0.39
N ASP A 43 -15.29 -9.87 -0.11
CA ASP A 43 -16.20 -10.94 0.29
C ASP A 43 -15.69 -11.67 1.54
N LEU A 44 -15.25 -10.88 2.54
CA LEU A 44 -14.68 -11.39 3.79
C LEU A 44 -15.45 -10.89 5.00
N SER A 45 -15.33 -11.65 6.10
CA SER A 45 -15.82 -11.22 7.41
C SER A 45 -15.02 -10.01 7.90
N ALA A 46 -15.70 -9.04 8.53
CA ALA A 46 -15.02 -7.87 9.11
C ALA A 46 -13.86 -8.26 10.04
N GLY A 47 -14.08 -9.25 10.92
CA GLY A 47 -13.05 -9.76 11.81
C GLY A 47 -11.85 -10.40 11.09
N ALA A 48 -12.06 -11.02 9.93
CA ALA A 48 -10.98 -11.59 9.15
C ALA A 48 -10.08 -10.50 8.57
N VAL A 49 -10.64 -9.42 8.05
CA VAL A 49 -9.87 -8.29 7.49
C VAL A 49 -9.06 -7.57 8.59
N TYR A 50 -9.64 -7.38 9.77
CA TYR A 50 -8.94 -6.73 10.90
C TYR A 50 -7.77 -7.55 11.46
N VAL A 51 -7.70 -8.86 11.20
CA VAL A 51 -6.52 -9.68 11.56
C VAL A 51 -5.32 -9.34 10.67
N TYR A 52 -5.57 -8.93 9.41
CA TYR A 52 -4.50 -8.60 8.45
C TYR A 52 -4.13 -7.12 8.44
N TYR A 53 -5.13 -6.24 8.54
CA TYR A 53 -4.93 -4.79 8.40
C TYR A 53 -5.73 -4.02 9.45
N SER A 54 -5.03 -3.17 10.20
CA SER A 54 -5.64 -2.34 11.23
C SER A 54 -6.22 -1.03 10.66
N SER A 55 -5.72 -0.57 9.51
CA SER A 55 -6.13 0.72 8.94
C SER A 55 -6.12 0.74 7.41
N LYS A 56 -6.93 1.63 6.82
CA LYS A 56 -6.97 1.86 5.38
C LYS A 56 -5.61 2.32 4.84
N ALA A 57 -4.89 3.14 5.61
CA ALA A 57 -3.59 3.66 5.21
C ALA A 57 -2.54 2.54 5.12
N GLU A 58 -2.52 1.64 6.11
CA GLU A 58 -1.63 0.48 6.12
C GLU A 58 -1.90 -0.44 4.92
N LEU A 59 -3.18 -0.73 4.65
CA LEU A 59 -3.57 -1.51 3.49
C LEU A 59 -3.10 -0.85 2.19
N THR A 60 -3.31 0.46 2.03
CA THR A 60 -2.86 1.19 0.82
C THR A 60 -1.34 1.21 0.69
N LEU A 61 -0.59 1.32 1.78
CA LEU A 61 0.87 1.27 1.76
C LEU A 61 1.37 -0.11 1.33
N ASP A 62 0.74 -1.17 1.84
CA ASP A 62 1.07 -2.56 1.52
C ASP A 62 0.71 -2.90 0.05
N ALA A 63 -0.51 -2.56 -0.38
CA ALA A 63 -0.96 -2.74 -1.77
C ALA A 63 -0.10 -1.94 -2.77
N ALA A 64 0.35 -0.73 -2.38
CA ALA A 64 1.32 0.00 -3.16
C ALA A 64 2.63 -0.79 -3.23
N GLY A 65 3.17 -1.21 -2.08
CA GLY A 65 4.40 -2.01 -1.92
C GLY A 65 4.51 -3.21 -2.86
N GLU A 66 3.44 -4.00 -2.96
CA GLU A 66 3.40 -5.22 -3.79
C GLU A 66 3.40 -4.93 -5.29
N SER A 67 2.76 -3.84 -5.70
CA SER A 67 2.81 -3.34 -7.08
C SER A 67 4.20 -2.80 -7.46
N TRP A 68 4.99 -2.31 -6.50
CA TRP A 68 6.40 -1.94 -6.76
C TRP A 68 7.30 -3.17 -6.98
N ASN A 69 6.92 -4.34 -6.44
CA ASN A 69 7.81 -5.50 -6.37
C ASN A 69 7.66 -6.47 -7.56
N SER A 70 6.45 -6.55 -8.15
CA SER A 70 6.15 -7.48 -9.26
C SER A 70 6.53 -6.95 -10.65
N GLY A 71 7.04 -5.72 -10.78
CA GLY A 71 7.48 -5.21 -12.06
C GLY A 71 8.07 -3.80 -12.02
N GLN A 72 9.33 -3.67 -11.61
CA GLN A 72 10.19 -2.58 -12.10
C GLN A 72 11.62 -3.05 -12.44
N PRO A 73 11.88 -3.46 -13.69
CA PRO A 73 13.09 -3.01 -14.35
C PRO A 73 12.93 -1.51 -14.65
N ASN A 74 13.50 -0.66 -13.80
CA ASN A 74 13.81 0.74 -14.14
C ASN A 74 12.60 1.66 -14.41
N CYS A 75 11.85 2.07 -13.36
CA CYS A 75 11.30 3.43 -13.37
C CYS A 75 12.27 4.34 -12.60
N ARG A 76 12.93 5.22 -13.36
CA ARG A 76 13.55 6.43 -12.81
C ARG A 76 12.43 7.23 -12.16
N ILE A 77 12.32 7.17 -10.85
CA ILE A 77 11.73 8.23 -10.03
C ILE A 77 12.52 9.52 -10.31
N SER A 78 12.13 10.20 -11.39
CA SER A 78 12.50 11.57 -11.64
C SER A 78 11.73 12.45 -10.64
N GLY A 79 12.50 13.19 -9.83
CA GLY A 79 12.07 14.48 -9.30
C GLY A 79 11.31 14.48 -7.97
N ARG A 80 12.06 14.40 -6.85
CA ARG A 80 12.10 15.46 -5.82
C ARG A 80 13.06 15.05 -4.68
N GLN A 81 14.32 14.89 -5.02
CA GLN A 81 15.38 15.08 -4.04
C GLN A 81 15.55 16.60 -3.95
N THR A 82 14.81 17.25 -3.03
CA THR A 82 15.10 18.62 -2.61
C THR A 82 16.41 18.58 -1.85
N ARG A 83 17.51 18.40 -2.59
CA ARG A 83 18.87 18.64 -2.14
C ARG A 83 18.90 20.11 -1.76
N SER A 84 18.81 20.34 -0.45
CA SER A 84 19.26 21.51 0.27
C SER A 84 20.48 22.13 -0.40
N ARG A 85 20.23 23.08 -1.31
CA ARG A 85 21.25 23.94 -1.90
C ARG A 85 21.32 25.22 -1.06
N LEU A 86 21.68 25.05 0.20
CA LEU A 86 22.02 26.16 1.11
C LEU A 86 23.18 25.74 1.99
N LEU A 87 24.34 25.50 1.40
CA LEU A 87 25.63 25.62 2.07
C LEU A 87 26.70 25.93 1.02
N SER A 88 26.93 27.22 0.77
CA SER A 88 28.21 27.87 0.44
C SER A 88 27.99 29.22 -0.29
N ARG A 89 27.48 30.23 0.42
CA ARG A 89 27.85 31.62 0.15
C ARG A 89 28.66 32.13 1.34
N SER A 90 29.79 31.47 1.55
CA SER A 90 30.95 32.05 2.22
C SER A 90 32.00 32.30 1.14
N SER A 91 31.86 33.42 0.45
CA SER A 91 33.02 34.18 -0.02
C SER A 91 32.65 35.64 0.15
N ARG A 92 33.10 36.15 1.28
CA ARG A 92 33.22 37.57 1.58
C ARG A 92 34.01 38.22 0.45
N ILE A 93 33.36 39.15 -0.22
CA ILE A 93 34.00 40.35 -0.73
C ILE A 93 33.88 41.35 0.43
N CYS A 94 34.99 41.55 1.11
CA CYS A 94 35.40 42.75 1.85
C CYS A 94 36.92 42.69 1.90
#